data_AF-A0A661TDV1-F1
#
_entry.id   AF-A0A661TDV1-F1
#
_cell.length_a   1.000
_cell.length_b   1.000
_cell.length_c   1.000
_cell.angle_alpha   90.00
_cell.angle_beta   90.00
_cell.angle_gamma   90.00
#
_symmetry.space_group_name_H-M   'P 1'
#
loop_
_entity.id
_entity.type
_entity.pdbx_description
1 polymer ?
#
loop_
_entity_poly.entity_id
_entity_poly.type
_entity_poly.pdbx_seq_one_letter_code
_entity_poly.pdbx_strand_id
1 'polypeptide(L)'
;MRALRKRTIRKQKNRRQDAAPMPIRMCISCGKKREKSDLIRLILNDRGLLVRDDDGKGPGRGAYVCLDPLCWKNLKKGGRVNRAFRKGGRIDFHPDFRLE
;
A
#
# COMPACT_ATOMS: atom_id res chain seq x y z
N MET A 1 16.60 19.10 -57.30
CA MET A 1 16.27 17.67 -57.10
C MET A 1 15.98 17.43 -55.62
N ARG A 2 14.69 17.28 -55.25
CA ARG A 2 14.23 16.96 -53.90
C ARG A 2 14.66 15.54 -53.51
N ALA A 3 15.31 15.37 -52.35
CA ALA A 3 15.40 14.07 -51.69
C ALA A 3 14.67 14.15 -50.34
N LEU A 4 13.65 13.31 -50.22
CA LEU A 4 12.58 13.35 -49.23
C LEU A 4 13.04 12.84 -47.85
N ARG A 5 12.56 13.55 -46.82
CA ARG A 5 12.58 13.17 -45.39
C ARG A 5 12.20 11.70 -45.21
N LYS A 6 13.08 10.88 -44.64
CA LYS A 6 12.69 9.60 -44.04
C LYS A 6 12.74 9.75 -42.52
N ARG A 7 11.65 10.33 -41.99
CA ARG A 7 11.25 10.23 -40.59
C ARG A 7 11.28 8.75 -40.21
N THR A 8 12.25 8.33 -39.41
CA THR A 8 12.25 6.98 -38.84
C THR A 8 11.02 6.85 -37.95
N ILE A 9 10.08 6.08 -38.45
CA ILE A 9 8.78 5.76 -37.87
C ILE A 9 9.03 5.25 -36.44
N ARG A 10 8.75 6.09 -35.43
CA ARG A 10 8.65 5.66 -34.04
C ARG A 10 7.60 4.56 -34.00
N LYS A 11 8.03 3.31 -33.77
CA LYS A 11 7.17 2.14 -33.57
C LYS A 11 6.20 2.45 -32.44
N GLN A 12 5.01 2.90 -32.79
CA GLN A 12 3.84 2.93 -31.91
C GLN A 12 3.52 1.48 -31.55
N LYS A 13 4.08 1.00 -30.44
CA LYS A 13 3.61 -0.25 -29.83
C LYS A 13 2.29 0.06 -29.15
N ASN A 14 1.20 -0.16 -29.87
CA ASN A 14 -0.12 -0.40 -29.31
C ASN A 14 -0.02 -1.64 -28.39
N ARG A 15 0.37 -1.44 -27.13
CA ARG A 15 0.09 -2.40 -26.06
C ARG A 15 -1.40 -2.25 -25.76
N ARG A 16 -2.19 -3.27 -26.08
CA ARG A 16 -3.56 -3.41 -25.59
C ARG A 16 -3.51 -3.16 -24.07
N GLN A 17 -4.16 -2.08 -23.62
CA GLN A 17 -4.24 -1.71 -22.22
C GLN A 17 -5.28 -2.60 -21.54
N ASP A 18 -5.02 -3.92 -21.51
CA ASP A 18 -5.72 -4.78 -20.58
C ASP A 18 -5.08 -4.48 -19.22
N ALA A 19 -5.70 -3.58 -18.46
CA ALA A 19 -5.21 -3.19 -17.14
C ALA A 19 -4.98 -4.46 -16.32
N ALA A 20 -3.75 -4.68 -15.87
CA ALA A 20 -3.45 -5.84 -15.03
C ALA A 20 -4.41 -5.83 -13.83
N PRO A 21 -5.00 -6.99 -13.47
CA PRO A 21 -6.00 -7.04 -12.41
C PRO A 21 -5.45 -6.41 -11.14
N MET A 22 -6.25 -5.53 -10.53
CA MET A 22 -5.85 -4.81 -9.32
C MET A 22 -5.49 -5.81 -8.22
N PRO A 23 -4.29 -5.72 -7.61
CA PRO A 23 -3.88 -6.67 -6.59
C PRO A 23 -4.85 -6.67 -5.41
N ILE A 24 -5.32 -7.84 -5.01
CA ILE A 24 -6.15 -8.00 -3.82
C ILE A 24 -5.27 -8.19 -2.58
N ARG A 25 -5.59 -7.48 -1.51
CA ARG A 25 -4.94 -7.58 -0.20
C ARG A 25 -5.97 -7.87 0.89
N MET A 26 -5.48 -8.30 2.05
CA MET A 26 -6.31 -8.60 3.22
C MET A 26 -6.11 -7.53 4.28
N CYS A 27 -7.21 -7.02 4.81
CA CYS A 27 -7.18 -6.12 5.97
C CYS A 27 -6.78 -6.90 7.23
N ILE A 28 -5.73 -6.46 7.92
CA ILE A 28 -5.25 -7.13 9.14
C ILE A 28 -6.22 -7.00 10.32
N SER A 29 -7.15 -6.04 10.25
CA SER A 29 -8.15 -5.81 11.30
C SER A 29 -9.37 -6.71 11.16
N CYS A 30 -10.05 -6.66 10.01
CA CYS A 30 -11.30 -7.41 9.78
C CYS A 30 -11.14 -8.71 8.96
N GLY A 31 -9.97 -8.99 8.39
CA GLY A 31 -9.70 -10.20 7.60
C GLY A 31 -10.32 -10.23 6.20
N LYS A 32 -11.11 -9.21 5.82
CA LYS A 32 -11.72 -9.13 4.48
C LYS A 32 -10.67 -8.86 3.41
N LYS A 33 -10.86 -9.48 2.24
CA LYS A 33 -10.10 -9.21 1.01
C LYS A 33 -10.69 -7.99 0.31
N ARG A 34 -9.84 -7.06 -0.14
CA ARG A 34 -10.21 -5.85 -0.90
C ARG A 34 -9.13 -5.51 -1.92
N GLU A 35 -9.43 -4.64 -2.86
CA GLU A 35 -8.41 -4.10 -3.76
C GLU A 35 -7.34 -3.33 -2.97
N LYS A 36 -6.10 -3.35 -3.48
CA LYS A 36 -4.98 -2.61 -2.89
C LYS A 36 -5.30 -1.12 -2.76
N SER A 37 -6.06 -0.54 -3.69
CA SER A 37 -6.52 0.85 -3.70
C SER A 37 -7.43 1.20 -2.52
N ASP A 38 -8.20 0.23 -2.02
CA ASP A 38 -9.17 0.43 -0.92
C ASP A 38 -8.54 0.27 0.47
N LEU A 39 -7.23 0.10 0.53
CA LEU A 39 -6.51 -0.26 1.74
C LEU A 39 -5.31 0.64 1.94
N ILE A 40 -5.13 1.09 3.18
CA ILE A 40 -3.97 1.86 3.59
C ILE A 40 -2.87 0.88 3.98
N ARG A 41 -1.68 1.05 3.39
CA ARG A 41 -0.48 0.31 3.79
C ARG A 41 0.10 0.94 5.04
N LEU A 42 0.49 0.09 5.98
CA LEU A 42 1.16 0.43 7.23
C LEU A 42 2.53 -0.22 7.25
N ILE A 43 3.50 0.49 7.80
CA ILE A 43 4.85 0.01 8.07
C ILE A 43 5.28 0.41 9.47
N LEU A 44 6.37 -0.18 9.96
CA LEU A 44 7.10 0.36 11.11
C LEU A 44 8.25 1.21 10.59
N ASN A 45 8.39 2.42 11.11
CA ASN A 45 9.56 3.24 10.83
C ASN A 45 10.79 2.73 11.61
N ASP A 46 11.92 3.40 11.45
CA ASP A 46 13.18 3.01 12.08
C ASP A 46 13.15 3.08 13.62
N ARG A 47 12.20 3.83 14.19
CA ARG A 47 11.94 3.90 15.63
C ARG A 47 10.97 2.81 16.13
N GLY A 48 10.50 1.94 15.23
CA GLY A 48 9.51 0.91 15.56
C GLY A 48 8.09 1.43 15.74
N LEU A 49 7.81 2.68 15.34
CA LEU A 49 6.47 3.27 15.40
C LEU A 49 5.68 2.96 14.14
N LEU A 50 4.39 2.68 14.31
CA LEU A 50 3.47 2.44 13.19
C LEU A 50 3.19 3.75 12.44
N VAL A 51 3.45 3.73 11.13
CA VAL A 51 3.23 4.85 10.21
C VAL A 51 2.43 4.42 8.98
N ARG A 52 1.78 5.37 8.31
CA ARG A 52 1.16 5.15 7.00
C ARG A 52 2.24 5.15 5.92
N ASP A 53 2.04 4.33 4.90
CA ASP A 53 2.92 4.20 3.74
C ASP A 53 2.10 4.36 2.46
N ASP A 54 1.60 5.58 2.24
CA ASP A 54 0.65 5.87 1.17
C ASP A 54 1.28 5.72 -0.23
N ASP A 55 2.60 5.94 -0.37
CA ASP A 55 3.32 5.74 -1.63
C ASP A 55 3.69 4.27 -1.91
N GLY A 56 3.58 3.41 -0.89
CA GLY A 56 3.90 1.99 -0.98
C GLY A 56 5.39 1.70 -1.19
N LYS A 57 6.30 2.61 -0.84
CA LYS A 57 7.75 2.47 -1.03
C LYS A 57 8.51 2.35 0.28
N GLY A 58 7.84 2.55 1.41
CA GLY A 58 8.47 2.47 2.71
C GLY A 58 9.09 1.10 2.99
N PRO A 59 10.22 1.08 3.73
CA PRO A 59 11.01 -0.11 3.93
C PRO A 59 10.32 -1.13 4.84
N GLY A 60 10.80 -2.37 4.76
CA GLY A 60 10.41 -3.43 5.67
C GLY A 60 9.04 -4.03 5.42
N ARG A 61 8.54 -4.72 6.43
CA ARG A 61 7.29 -5.50 6.34
C ARG A 61 6.09 -4.57 6.33
N GLY A 62 5.28 -4.64 5.28
CA GLY A 62 4.01 -3.92 5.19
C GLY A 62 2.81 -4.74 5.65
N ALA A 63 1.80 -4.06 6.17
CA ALA A 63 0.47 -4.60 6.44
C ALA A 63 -0.61 -3.68 5.87
N TYR A 64 -1.80 -4.20 5.60
CA TYR A 64 -2.89 -3.42 4.99
C TYR A 64 -4.11 -3.37 5.91
N VAL A 65 -4.84 -2.26 5.87
CA VAL A 65 -6.05 -2.06 6.67
C VAL A 65 -7.05 -1.17 5.94
N CYS A 66 -8.34 -1.41 6.16
CA CYS A 66 -9.42 -0.65 5.56
C CYS A 66 -9.42 0.81 6.03
N LEU A 67 -9.96 1.71 5.21
CA LEU A 67 -10.28 3.08 5.61
C LEU A 67 -11.40 3.15 6.69
N ASP A 68 -12.15 2.06 6.89
CA ASP A 68 -13.23 1.94 7.87
C ASP A 68 -12.78 2.26 9.33
N PRO A 69 -13.38 3.25 10.01
CA PRO A 69 -13.10 3.60 11.41
C PRO A 69 -13.13 2.42 12.40
N LEU A 70 -13.98 1.42 12.17
CA LEU A 70 -14.05 0.21 12.99
C LEU A 70 -12.78 -0.63 12.87
N CYS A 71 -12.20 -0.70 11.66
CA CYS A 71 -10.94 -1.41 11.45
C CYS A 71 -9.82 -0.74 12.25
N TRP A 72 -9.80 0.58 12.30
CA TRP A 72 -8.83 1.38 13.04
C TRP A 72 -8.95 1.28 14.55
N LYS A 73 -10.17 1.38 15.07
CA LYS A 73 -10.45 1.19 16.51
C LYS A 73 -9.94 -0.19 16.97
N ASN A 74 -10.13 -1.22 16.16
CA ASN A 74 -9.63 -2.56 16.45
C ASN A 74 -8.11 -2.69 16.28
N LEU A 75 -7.51 -1.90 15.39
CA LEU A 75 -6.06 -1.87 15.18
C LEU A 75 -5.33 -1.32 16.41
N LYS A 76 -5.87 -0.26 17.04
CA LYS A 76 -5.32 0.37 18.26
C LYS A 76 -5.23 -0.57 19.48
N LYS A 77 -5.93 -1.72 19.45
CA LYS A 77 -5.80 -2.77 20.47
C LYS A 77 -4.45 -3.52 20.39
N GLY A 78 -3.66 -3.32 19.33
CA GLY A 78 -2.27 -3.76 19.23
C GLY A 78 -2.06 -5.24 18.86
N GLY A 79 -2.86 -6.18 19.38
CA GLY A 79 -2.62 -7.62 19.17
C GLY A 79 -2.52 -8.06 17.70
N ARG A 80 -3.36 -7.49 16.83
CA ARG A 80 -3.33 -7.75 15.38
C ARG A 80 -2.11 -7.11 14.70
N VAL A 81 -1.68 -5.94 15.16
CA VAL A 81 -0.48 -5.24 14.68
C VAL A 81 0.76 -6.07 15.01
N ASN A 82 0.90 -6.52 16.25
CA ASN A 82 2.03 -7.35 16.69
C ASN A 82 2.17 -8.61 15.84
N ARG A 83 1.06 -9.32 15.59
CA ARG A 83 1.05 -10.48 14.70
C ARG A 83 1.43 -10.10 13.27
N ALA A 84 0.86 -9.01 12.75
CA ALA A 84 1.14 -8.56 11.40
C ALA A 84 2.61 -8.20 11.19
N PHE A 85 3.28 -7.60 12.18
CA PHE A 85 4.68 -7.16 12.10
C PHE A 85 5.69 -8.11 12.76
N ARG A 86 5.25 -9.24 13.32
CA ARG A 86 6.09 -10.24 14.00
C ARG A 86 6.90 -9.64 15.16
N LYS A 87 6.25 -8.85 16.01
CA LYS A 87 6.87 -8.26 17.21
C LYS A 87 6.23 -8.82 18.48
N GLY A 88 7.07 -9.05 19.49
CA GLY A 88 6.63 -9.28 20.87
C GLY A 88 6.65 -7.96 21.62
N GLY A 89 5.55 -7.60 22.28
CA GLY A 89 5.41 -6.31 22.97
C GLY A 89 4.50 -5.32 22.25
N ARG A 90 4.26 -4.16 22.85
CA ARG A 90 3.36 -3.14 22.31
C ARG A 90 4.03 -2.39 21.16
N ILE A 91 3.35 -2.31 20.02
CA ILE A 91 3.71 -1.38 18.94
C ILE A 91 2.92 -0.10 19.16
N ASP A 92 3.64 1.01 19.28
CA ASP A 92 3.05 2.34 19.37
C ASP A 92 2.86 2.96 18.00
N PHE A 93 1.93 3.91 17.94
CA PHE A 93 1.58 4.65 16.74
C PHE A 93 2.36 5.96 16.73
N HIS A 94 2.82 6.38 15.55
CA HIS A 94 3.44 7.70 15.44
C HIS A 94 2.46 8.80 15.90
N PRO A 95 2.91 9.87 16.56
CA PRO A 95 2.01 10.96 17.00
C PRO A 95 1.18 11.57 15.86
N ASP A 96 1.80 11.68 14.68
CA ASP A 96 1.15 12.19 13.47
C ASP A 96 0.37 11.12 12.69
N PHE A 97 0.20 9.93 13.26
CA PHE A 97 -0.56 8.87 12.64
C PHE A 97 -2.05 9.24 12.60
N ARG A 98 -2.46 9.87 11.51
CA ARG A 98 -3.85 10.28 11.25
C ARG A 98 -4.47 9.56 10.09
N LEU A 99 -5.77 9.37 10.23
CA LEU A 99 -6.67 8.78 9.25
C LEU A 99 -7.81 9.73 9.10
N GLU A 100 -7.52 10.81 8.39
CA GLU A 100 -8.53 11.59 7.69
C GLU A 100 -8.95 10.81 6.44
#